data_AF-A0A2V8T8A8-F1
#
_entry.id   AF-A0A2V8T8A8-F1
#
_cell.length_a   1.000
_cell.length_b   1.000
_cell.length_c   1.000
_cell.angle_alpha   90.00
_cell.angle_beta   90.00
_cell.angle_gamma   90.00
#
_symmetry.space_group_name_H-M   'P 1'
#
loop_
_entity.id
_entity.type
_entity.pdbx_description
1 polymer ?
#
loop_
_entity_poly.entity_id
_entity_poly.type
_entity_poly.pdbx_seq_one_letter_code
_entity_poly.pdbx_strand_id
1 'polypeptide(L)'
;MEATETAFDAEYTKQGDKQVEQLHKQLEALHQNLRTVRHAINNHVAVIMAMAELSQRNPAQSQKLSQICLDKAPQIAAAIGGFAELFDSALTLQAEMEVQTASRHA
;
A
#
# COMPACT_ATOMS: atom_id res chain seq x y z
N MET A 1 -33.74 -11.42 -34.87
CA MET A 1 -32.41 -11.86 -34.39
C MET A 1 -31.55 -10.68 -33.88
N GLU A 2 -31.98 -9.42 -34.03
CA GLU A 2 -31.24 -8.22 -33.54
C GLU A 2 -31.26 -8.00 -32.01
N ALA A 3 -32.34 -8.37 -31.31
CA ALA A 3 -32.51 -8.00 -29.89
C ALA A 3 -31.51 -8.68 -28.93
N THR A 4 -30.94 -9.82 -29.33
CA THR A 4 -29.97 -10.60 -28.55
C THR A 4 -28.54 -10.07 -28.67
N GLU A 5 -28.19 -9.41 -29.79
CA GLU A 5 -26.86 -8.84 -30.02
C GLU A 5 -26.66 -7.57 -29.19
N THR A 6 -27.69 -6.70 -29.14
CA THR A 6 -27.66 -5.44 -28.37
C THR A 6 -27.65 -5.64 -26.86
N ALA A 7 -28.22 -6.73 -26.35
CA ALA A 7 -28.24 -7.03 -24.92
C ALA A 7 -26.88 -7.55 -24.43
N PHE A 8 -26.19 -8.35 -25.27
CA PHE A 8 -24.89 -8.91 -24.98
C PHE A 8 -23.80 -7.82 -24.95
N ASP A 9 -23.78 -6.92 -25.94
CA ASP A 9 -22.84 -5.79 -25.99
C ASP A 9 -23.00 -4.81 -24.81
N ALA A 10 -24.24 -4.54 -24.40
CA ALA A 10 -24.53 -3.68 -23.25
C ALA A 10 -24.07 -4.29 -21.91
N GLU A 11 -24.19 -5.61 -21.76
CA GLU A 11 -23.76 -6.34 -20.56
C GLU A 11 -22.23 -6.40 -20.46
N TYR A 12 -21.53 -6.60 -21.58
CA TYR A 12 -20.07 -6.53 -21.67
C TYR A 12 -19.51 -5.16 -21.30
N THR A 13 -20.11 -4.08 -21.84
CA THR A 13 -19.68 -2.70 -21.56
C THR A 13 -19.85 -2.36 -20.06
N LYS A 14 -20.97 -2.80 -19.48
CA LYS A 14 -21.29 -2.58 -18.05
C LYS A 14 -20.41 -3.41 -17.10
N GLN A 15 -19.89 -4.54 -17.55
CA GLN A 15 -18.98 -5.39 -16.78
C GLN A 15 -17.54 -4.84 -16.81
N GLY A 16 -17.11 -4.26 -17.93
CA GLY A 16 -15.85 -3.51 -18.04
C GLY A 16 -15.80 -2.29 -17.12
N ASP A 17 -16.87 -1.49 -17.10
CA ASP A 17 -16.97 -0.30 -16.23
C ASP A 17 -16.89 -0.67 -14.74
N LYS A 18 -17.52 -1.77 -14.33
CA LYS A 18 -17.45 -2.27 -12.94
C LYS A 18 -16.05 -2.73 -12.54
N GLN A 19 -15.32 -3.38 -13.45
CA GLN A 19 -13.93 -3.79 -13.19
C GLN A 19 -13.01 -2.58 -13.03
N VAL A 20 -13.15 -1.57 -13.89
CA VAL A 20 -12.37 -0.34 -13.81
C VAL A 20 -12.66 0.41 -12.51
N GLU A 21 -13.93 0.53 -12.12
CA GLU A 21 -14.32 1.16 -10.85
C GLU A 21 -13.74 0.41 -9.63
N GLN A 22 -13.75 -0.93 -9.67
CA GLN A 22 -13.18 -1.76 -8.61
C GLN A 22 -11.66 -1.61 -8.52
N LEU A 23 -10.94 -1.60 -9.65
CA LEU A 23 -9.50 -1.36 -9.69
C LEU A 23 -9.16 0.03 -9.14
N HIS A 24 -9.94 1.05 -9.48
CA HIS A 24 -9.74 2.41 -8.98
C HIS A 24 -9.85 2.46 -7.45
N LYS A 25 -10.89 1.82 -6.88
CA LYS A 25 -11.07 1.74 -5.42
C LYS A 25 -9.94 0.99 -4.72
N GLN A 26 -9.43 -0.08 -5.32
CA GLN A 26 -8.28 -0.82 -4.79
C GLN A 26 -7.01 0.03 -4.80
N LEU A 27 -6.76 0.76 -5.89
CA LEU A 27 -5.62 1.67 -5.99
C LEU A 27 -5.69 2.81 -4.96
N GLU A 28 -6.87 3.41 -4.79
CA GLU A 28 -7.10 4.43 -3.75
C GLU A 28 -6.83 3.89 -2.35
N ALA A 29 -7.32 2.69 -2.03
CA ALA A 29 -7.09 2.04 -0.75
C ALA A 29 -5.60 1.77 -0.50
N LEU A 30 -4.88 1.29 -1.52
CA LEU A 30 -3.44 1.06 -1.45
C LEU A 30 -2.66 2.36 -1.25
N HIS A 31 -3.01 3.41 -1.98
CA HIS A 31 -2.40 4.73 -1.83
C HIS A 31 -2.65 5.33 -0.44
N GLN A 32 -3.85 5.15 0.12
CA GLN A 32 -4.16 5.59 1.47
C GLN A 32 -3.38 4.81 2.54
N ASN A 33 -3.17 3.51 2.32
CA ASN A 33 -2.27 2.70 3.15
C ASN A 33 -0.83 3.22 3.10
N LEU A 34 -0.29 3.47 1.89
CA LEU A 34 1.05 4.03 1.71
C LEU A 34 1.21 5.35 2.46
N ARG A 35 0.22 6.25 2.34
CA ARG A 35 0.21 7.53 3.05
C ARG A 35 0.30 7.33 4.55
N THR A 36 -0.45 6.37 5.08
CA THR A 36 -0.48 6.04 6.52
C THR A 36 0.87 5.50 7.00
N VAL A 37 1.45 4.55 6.26
CA VAL A 37 2.77 3.97 6.55
C VAL A 37 3.85 5.05 6.52
N ARG A 38 3.86 5.90 5.49
CA ARG A 38 4.80 7.03 5.38
C ARG A 38 4.70 7.97 6.58
N HIS A 39 3.48 8.30 7.02
CA HIS A 39 3.28 9.15 8.19
C HIS A 39 3.81 8.51 9.48
N ALA A 40 3.57 7.22 9.68
CA ALA A 40 4.10 6.48 10.84
C ALA A 40 5.64 6.47 10.85
N ILE A 41 6.26 6.18 9.70
CA ILE A 41 7.72 6.19 9.56
C ILE A 41 8.29 7.58 9.85
N ASN A 42 7.71 8.63 9.27
CA ASN A 42 8.16 10.01 9.50
C ASN A 42 8.08 10.40 10.98
N ASN A 43 7.03 9.98 11.69
CA ASN A 43 6.90 10.22 13.13
C ASN A 43 8.03 9.54 13.92
N HIS A 44 8.38 8.29 13.59
CA HIS A 44 9.48 7.58 14.24
C HIS A 44 10.84 8.24 13.96
N VAL A 45 11.09 8.61 12.70
CA VAL A 45 12.32 9.29 12.29
C VAL A 45 12.46 10.64 12.97
N ALA A 46 11.37 11.42 13.08
CA ALA A 46 11.39 12.71 13.77
C ALA A 46 11.82 12.58 15.25
N VAL A 47 11.34 11.53 15.95
CA VAL A 47 11.75 11.27 17.35
C VAL A 47 13.24 10.90 17.43
N ILE A 48 13.72 10.03 16.54
CA ILE A 48 15.15 9.67 16.47
C ILE A 48 15.99 10.92 16.22
N MET A 49 15.60 11.75 15.26
CA MET A 49 16.33 12.96 14.87
C MET A 49 16.38 13.98 16.00
N ALA A 50 15.25 14.25 16.66
CA ALA A 50 15.21 15.14 17.82
C ALA A 50 16.12 14.64 18.96
N MET A 51 16.12 13.33 19.21
CA MET A 51 17.01 12.74 20.21
C MET A 51 18.49 12.81 19.79
N ALA A 52 18.79 12.65 18.50
CA ALA A 52 20.15 12.77 17.98
C ALA A 52 20.68 14.20 18.14
N GLU A 53 19.87 15.21 17.85
CA GLU A 53 20.22 16.62 18.08
C GLU A 53 20.46 16.92 19.56
N LEU A 54 19.60 16.41 20.46
CA LEU A 54 19.79 16.53 21.90
C LEU A 54 21.09 15.87 22.36
N SER A 55 21.40 14.69 21.83
CA SER A 55 22.61 13.94 22.16
C SER A 55 23.90 14.62 21.67
N GLN A 56 23.84 15.29 20.52
CA GLN A 56 24.98 16.09 20.02
C GLN A 56 25.32 17.25 20.96
N ARG A 57 24.28 17.92 21.51
CA ARG A 57 24.46 19.05 22.45
C ARG A 57 24.78 18.58 23.87
N ASN A 58 24.32 17.39 24.24
CA ASN A 58 24.55 16.78 25.54
C ASN A 58 24.89 15.28 25.39
N PRO A 59 26.19 14.93 25.33
CA PRO A 59 26.64 13.55 25.13
C PRO A 59 26.12 12.54 26.16
N ALA A 60 25.72 12.98 27.36
CA ALA A 60 25.11 12.10 28.37
C ALA A 60 23.79 11.46 27.91
N GLN A 61 23.16 12.03 26.89
CA GLN A 61 21.92 11.51 26.30
C GLN A 61 22.14 10.43 25.23
N SER A 62 23.39 10.09 24.90
CA SER A 62 23.71 9.10 23.85
C SER A 62 23.13 7.72 24.14
N GLN A 63 23.08 7.30 25.40
CA GLN A 63 22.46 6.03 25.79
C GLN A 63 20.95 6.03 25.48
N LYS A 64 20.26 7.16 25.72
CA LYS A 64 18.83 7.30 25.43
C LYS A 64 18.58 7.31 23.92
N LEU A 65 19.46 7.93 23.13
CA LEU A 65 19.41 7.85 21.67
C LEU A 65 19.52 6.40 21.19
N SER A 66 20.52 5.65 21.68
CA SER A 66 20.67 4.23 21.32
C SER A 66 19.43 3.42 21.65
N GLN A 67 18.81 3.64 22.82
CA GLN A 67 17.57 2.96 23.18
C GLN A 67 16.42 3.31 22.24
N ILE A 68 16.23 4.60 21.91
CA ILE A 68 15.19 5.02 20.95
C ILE A 68 15.42 4.36 19.58
N CYS A 69 16.66 4.26 19.11
CA CYS A 69 16.97 3.56 17.86
C CYS A 69 16.59 2.09 17.92
N LEU A 70 16.92 1.38 19.00
CA LEU A 70 16.55 -0.02 19.21
C LEU A 70 15.03 -0.22 19.27
N ASP A 71 14.29 0.75 19.79
CA ASP A 71 12.84 0.68 19.90
C ASP A 71 12.13 1.02 18.57
N LYS A 72 12.59 2.08 17.87
CA LYS A 72 11.90 2.66 16.71
C LYS A 72 12.32 2.05 15.38
N ALA A 73 13.58 1.63 15.22
CA ALA A 73 14.03 1.04 13.95
C ALA A 73 13.25 -0.25 13.59
N PRO A 74 12.96 -1.18 14.52
CA PRO A 74 12.11 -2.33 14.22
C PRO A 74 10.67 -1.94 13.82
N GLN A 75 10.11 -0.89 14.42
CA GLN A 75 8.76 -0.40 14.08
C GLN A 75 8.72 0.15 12.65
N ILE A 76 9.76 0.87 12.23
CA ILE A 76 9.92 1.34 10.84
C ILE A 76 10.03 0.14 9.90
N ALA A 77 10.89 -0.83 10.21
CA ALA A 77 11.08 -2.02 9.38
C ALA A 77 9.77 -2.82 9.24
N ALA A 78 9.02 -3.00 10.33
CA ALA A 78 7.73 -3.67 10.31
C ALA A 78 6.68 -2.92 9.47
N ALA A 79 6.65 -1.58 9.56
CA ALA A 79 5.73 -0.78 8.76
C ALA A 79 6.02 -0.89 7.25
N ILE A 80 7.30 -0.90 6.87
CA ILE A 80 7.73 -1.09 5.47
C ILE A 80 7.39 -2.51 5.01
N GLY A 81 7.76 -3.52 5.79
CA GLY A 81 7.51 -4.93 5.47
C GLY A 81 6.02 -5.23 5.31
N GLY A 82 5.19 -4.79 6.25
CA GLY A 82 3.75 -4.97 6.17
C GLY A 82 3.12 -4.27 4.97
N PHE A 83 3.64 -3.10 4.56
CA PHE A 83 3.18 -2.47 3.32
C PHE A 83 3.61 -3.25 2.08
N ALA A 84 4.85 -3.76 2.04
CA ALA A 84 5.35 -4.54 0.91
C ALA A 84 4.53 -5.81 0.71
N GLU A 85 4.21 -6.54 1.78
CA GLU A 85 3.33 -7.72 1.71
C GLU A 85 1.94 -7.40 1.18
N LEU A 86 1.34 -6.30 1.64
CA LEU A 86 0.04 -5.83 1.15
C LEU A 86 0.10 -5.44 -0.34
N PHE A 87 1.19 -4.78 -0.75
CA PHE A 87 1.41 -4.36 -2.12
C PHE A 87 1.57 -5.57 -3.06
N ASP A 88 2.42 -6.53 -2.69
CA ASP A 88 2.63 -7.75 -3.47
C ASP A 88 1.34 -8.57 -3.58
N SER A 89 0.57 -8.67 -2.49
CA SER A 89 -0.73 -9.33 -2.49
C SER A 89 -1.72 -8.65 -3.46
N ALA A 90 -1.72 -7.32 -3.51
CA ALA A 90 -2.56 -6.57 -4.45
C ALA A 90 -2.14 -6.81 -5.91
N LEU A 91 -0.84 -6.90 -6.18
CA LEU A 91 -0.32 -7.23 -7.52
C LEU A 91 -0.68 -8.65 -7.95
N THR A 92 -0.55 -9.64 -7.06
CA THR A 92 -0.95 -11.03 -7.36
C THR A 92 -2.44 -11.12 -7.68
N LEU A 93 -3.29 -10.47 -6.90
CA LEU A 93 -4.74 -10.42 -7.15
C LEU A 93 -5.06 -9.79 -8.52
N GLN A 94 -4.36 -8.72 -8.90
CA GLN A 94 -4.53 -8.11 -10.21
C GLN A 94 -4.16 -9.08 -11.34
N ALA A 95 -3.03 -9.79 -11.22
CA ALA A 95 -2.59 -10.75 -12.21
C ALA A 95 -3.58 -11.93 -12.37
N GLU A 96 -4.14 -12.43 -11.27
CA GLU A 96 -5.18 -13.48 -11.31
C GLU A 96 -6.47 -13.02 -12.00
N MET A 97 -6.87 -11.75 -11.78
CA MET A 97 -8.02 -11.16 -12.45
C MET A 97 -7.82 -11.05 -13.97
N GLU A 98 -6.62 -10.70 -14.43
CA GLU A 98 -6.26 -10.63 -15.85
C GLU A 98 -6.27 -12.02 -16.53
N VAL A 99 -5.89 -13.08 -15.81
CA VAL A 99 -5.96 -14.46 -16.32
C VAL A 99 -7.41 -14.96 -16.43
N GLN A 100 -8.27 -14.62 -15.46
CA GLN A 100 -9.69 -15.01 -15.50
C GLN A 100 -10.49 -14.31 -16.60
N THR A 101 -10.18 -13.05 -16.92
CA THR A 101 -10.81 -12.36 -18.05
C THR A 101 -10.35 -12.98 -19.37
N ALA A 102 -9.06 -13.25 -19.54
CA ALA A 102 -8.53 -13.90 -20.74
C ALA A 102 -9.13 -15.31 -20.98
N SER A 103 -9.29 -16.12 -19.92
CA SER A 103 -9.88 -17.46 -20.02
C SER A 103 -11.40 -17.47 -20.29
N ARG A 104 -12.11 -16.38 -20.03
CA ARG A 104 -13.55 -16.25 -20.37
C ARG A 104 -13.79 -15.83 -21.83
N HIS A 105 -12.74 -15.39 -22.52
CA HIS A 105 -12.78 -14.93 -23.90
C HIS A 105 -12.23 -15.94 -24.92
N ALA A 106 -11.72 -17.10 -24.46
CA ALA A 106 -11.25 -18.23 -25.28
C ALA A 106 -12.29 -19.36 -25.27
#